data_AF-A0AAU7NPC1-F1
#
_entry.id   AF-A0AAU7NPC1-F1
#
_cell.length_a   1.000
_cell.length_b   1.000
_cell.length_c   1.000
_cell.angle_alpha   90.00
_cell.angle_beta   90.00
_cell.angle_gamma   90.00
#
_symmetry.space_group_name_H-M   'P 1'
#
loop_
_entity.id
_entity.type
_entity.pdbx_description
1 polymer ?
#
loop_
_entity_poly.entity_id
_entity_poly.type
_entity_poly.pdbx_seq_one_letter_code
_entity_poly.pdbx_strand_id
1 'polypeptide(L)'
;MKHKKFTPYGAMLAARQQFNNPPDIVVVCVGQNGWAAAKSWNAQQGSDALALVLPPGEPPERFRWPVSNCFCLVEWSSGPGRDLIIKLVEVLLSGEALSVTVIPKFSDFKRPAWVKIGDEWRQQREVIRTYNRVVR
;
A
#
# COMPACT_ATOMS: atom_id res chain seq x y z
N MET A 1 9.63 25.59 -2.22
CA MET A 1 8.65 24.51 -1.92
C MET A 1 9.16 23.72 -0.73
N LYS A 2 8.37 23.56 0.35
CA LYS A 2 8.80 22.71 1.47
C LYS A 2 8.92 21.26 0.97
N HIS A 3 10.08 20.64 1.15
CA HIS A 3 10.27 19.23 0.76
C HIS A 3 9.29 18.36 1.54
N LYS A 4 8.46 17.57 0.84
CA LYS A 4 7.56 16.61 1.47
C LYS A 4 8.38 15.61 2.28
N LYS A 5 7.95 15.33 3.51
CA LYS A 5 8.57 14.32 4.37
C LYS A 5 8.35 12.94 3.73
N PHE A 6 9.32 12.05 3.86
CA PHE A 6 9.08 10.65 3.52
C PHE A 6 7.95 10.07 4.37
N THR A 7 7.16 9.20 3.75
CA THR A 7 6.30 8.29 4.49
C THR A 7 7.13 7.47 5.50
N PRO A 8 6.59 7.02 6.64
CA PRO A 8 7.30 6.09 7.51
C PRO A 8 7.95 4.93 6.74
N TYR A 9 9.22 4.65 7.05
CA TYR A 9 10.11 3.71 6.33
C TYR A 9 10.47 4.10 4.89
N GLY A 10 9.92 5.18 4.34
CA GLY A 10 10.20 5.65 2.98
C GLY A 10 11.67 6.01 2.76
N ALA A 11 12.36 6.56 3.76
CA ALA A 11 13.80 6.83 3.65
C ALA A 11 14.63 5.54 3.45
N MET A 12 14.23 4.44 4.07
CA MET A 12 14.89 3.13 3.92
C MET A 12 14.71 2.57 2.51
N LEU A 13 13.50 2.72 1.94
CA LEU A 13 13.22 2.34 0.56
C LEU A 13 14.00 3.21 -0.45
N ALA A 14 14.02 4.52 -0.23
CA ALA A 14 14.78 5.44 -1.09
C ALA A 14 16.29 5.11 -1.08
N ALA A 15 16.84 4.74 0.09
CA ALA A 15 18.22 4.28 0.19
C ALA A 15 18.46 3.00 -0.62
N ARG A 16 17.57 1.99 -0.51
CA ARG A 16 17.66 0.76 -1.30
C ARG A 16 17.65 1.01 -2.82
N GLN A 17 16.78 1.91 -3.28
CA GLN A 17 16.73 2.33 -4.68
C GLN A 17 18.02 3.01 -5.13
N GLN A 18 18.59 3.88 -4.29
CA GLN A 18 19.85 4.57 -4.60
C GLN A 18 21.03 3.61 -4.76
N PHE A 19 21.05 2.48 -4.04
CA PHE A 19 22.09 1.46 -4.14
C PHE A 19 21.78 0.37 -5.19
N ASN A 20 20.86 0.61 -6.12
CA ASN A 20 20.44 -0.34 -7.16
C ASN A 20 20.00 -1.71 -6.60
N ASN A 21 19.41 -1.74 -5.40
CA ASN A 21 18.81 -2.92 -4.79
C ASN A 21 17.36 -2.64 -4.34
N PRO A 22 16.49 -2.17 -5.25
CA PRO A 22 15.10 -1.92 -4.91
C PRO A 22 14.40 -3.26 -4.57
N PRO A 23 13.48 -3.27 -3.59
CA PRO A 23 12.59 -4.40 -3.43
C PRO A 23 11.64 -4.48 -4.63
N ASP A 24 11.35 -5.69 -5.08
CA ASP A 24 10.33 -5.92 -6.12
C ASP A 24 8.95 -5.53 -5.60
N ILE A 25 8.68 -5.83 -4.33
CA ILE A 25 7.38 -5.61 -3.69
C ILE A 25 7.51 -4.57 -2.57
N VAL A 26 6.70 -3.52 -2.66
CA VAL A 26 6.52 -2.54 -1.59
C VAL A 26 5.14 -2.72 -0.97
N VAL A 27 5.09 -3.07 0.31
CA VAL A 27 3.82 -3.22 1.03
C VAL A 27 3.43 -1.90 1.67
N VAL A 28 2.26 -1.36 1.38
CA VAL A 28 1.76 -0.13 1.99
C VAL A 28 0.67 -0.51 2.99
N CYS A 29 1.00 -0.41 4.27
CA CYS A 29 0.09 -0.78 5.36
C CYS A 29 -0.80 0.41 5.73
N VAL A 30 -2.12 0.23 5.72
CA VAL A 30 -3.10 1.30 5.96
C VAL A 30 -4.19 0.84 6.94
N GLY A 31 -4.43 1.65 7.97
CA GLY A 31 -5.51 1.47 8.95
C GLY A 31 -5.01 1.15 10.37
N GLN A 32 -5.91 0.69 11.25
CA GLN A 32 -5.67 0.55 12.69
C GLN A 32 -4.39 -0.23 13.04
N ASN A 33 -4.05 -1.26 12.26
CA ASN A 33 -2.88 -2.11 12.52
C ASN A 33 -1.70 -1.82 11.58
N GLY A 34 -1.73 -0.74 10.81
CA GLY A 34 -0.76 -0.46 9.75
C GLY A 34 0.69 -0.39 10.26
N TRP A 35 0.90 0.22 11.42
CA TRP A 35 2.23 0.31 12.05
C TRP A 35 2.79 -1.05 12.47
N ALA A 36 1.98 -1.86 13.16
CA ALA A 36 2.39 -3.18 13.61
C ALA A 36 2.66 -4.12 12.41
N ALA A 37 1.80 -4.06 11.38
CA ALA A 37 1.98 -4.81 10.14
C ALA A 37 3.30 -4.43 9.44
N ALA A 38 3.57 -3.14 9.25
CA ALA A 38 4.80 -2.69 8.60
C ALA A 38 6.05 -3.08 9.40
N LYS A 39 6.00 -2.98 10.73
CA LYS A 39 7.09 -3.45 11.59
C LYS A 39 7.34 -4.96 11.41
N SER A 40 6.28 -5.77 11.32
CA SER A 40 6.40 -7.22 11.09
C SER A 40 7.01 -7.54 9.74
N TRP A 41 6.60 -6.84 8.68
CA TRP A 41 7.18 -7.00 7.34
C TRP A 41 8.68 -6.66 7.33
N ASN A 42 9.03 -5.51 7.90
CA ASN A 42 10.42 -5.02 7.91
C ASN A 42 11.34 -5.80 8.86
N ALA A 43 10.79 -6.61 9.78
CA ALA A 43 11.57 -7.46 10.67
C ALA A 43 12.01 -8.79 10.02
N GLN A 44 11.41 -9.18 8.88
CA GLN A 44 11.76 -10.42 8.20
C GLN A 44 13.09 -10.25 7.45
N GLN A 45 14.16 -10.86 7.98
CA GLN A 45 15.46 -10.85 7.33
C GLN A 45 15.43 -11.61 6.00
N GLY A 46 16.09 -11.07 4.98
CA GLY A 46 16.16 -11.67 3.64
C GLY A 46 14.88 -11.54 2.81
N SER A 47 13.90 -10.76 3.26
CA SER A 47 12.71 -10.46 2.47
C SER A 47 13.02 -9.44 1.37
N ASP A 48 12.63 -9.77 0.14
CA ASP A 48 12.62 -8.84 -1.00
C ASP A 48 11.46 -7.84 -0.93
N ALA A 49 10.68 -7.86 0.15
CA ALA A 49 9.64 -6.88 0.41
C ALA A 49 10.09 -5.82 1.44
N LEU A 50 9.58 -4.61 1.28
CA LEU A 50 9.71 -3.53 2.27
C LEU A 50 8.35 -2.89 2.51
N ALA A 51 8.01 -2.66 3.78
CA ALA A 51 6.74 -2.06 4.16
C ALA A 51 6.84 -0.57 4.51
N LEU A 52 5.90 0.20 3.96
CA LEU A 52 5.61 1.61 4.26
C LEU A 52 4.29 1.70 5.04
N VAL A 53 4.03 2.85 5.66
CA VAL A 53 2.78 3.10 6.41
C VAL A 53 2.14 4.39 5.94
N LEU A 54 0.84 4.39 5.62
CA LEU A 54 0.07 5.64 5.61
C LEU A 54 -0.42 5.91 7.05
N PRO A 55 0.07 6.96 7.74
CA PRO A 55 -0.37 7.21 9.11
C PRO A 55 -1.88 7.44 9.21
N PRO A 56 -2.56 6.96 10.27
CA PRO A 56 -3.99 7.16 10.43
C PRO A 56 -4.39 8.64 10.39
N GLY A 57 -5.43 8.97 9.62
CA GLY A 57 -5.96 10.32 9.49
C GLY A 57 -5.13 11.26 8.61
N GLU A 58 -3.98 10.82 8.10
CA GLU A 58 -3.14 11.62 7.22
C GLU A 58 -3.48 11.38 5.75
N PRO A 59 -3.56 12.44 4.92
CA PRO A 59 -3.76 12.30 3.49
C PRO A 59 -2.44 11.89 2.78
N PRO A 60 -2.49 10.98 1.79
CA PRO A 60 -1.29 10.38 1.19
C PRO A 60 -0.40 11.41 0.48
N GLU A 61 -0.96 12.50 -0.02
CA GLU A 61 -0.27 13.55 -0.77
C GLU A 61 0.71 14.36 0.11
N ARG A 62 0.59 14.28 1.44
CA ARG A 62 1.53 14.94 2.37
C ARG A 62 2.90 14.28 2.41
N PHE A 63 3.01 13.05 1.92
CA PHE A 63 4.24 12.28 1.96
C PHE A 63 4.90 12.15 0.59
N ARG A 64 6.21 11.90 0.63
CA ARG A 64 6.96 11.37 -0.51
C ARG A 64 6.94 9.84 -0.47
N TRP A 65 6.57 9.23 -1.59
CA TRP A 65 6.47 7.78 -1.79
C TRP A 65 7.53 7.33 -2.79
N PRO A 66 8.68 6.80 -2.35
CA PRO A 66 9.75 6.38 -3.23
C PRO A 66 9.46 4.99 -3.80
N VAL A 67 8.41 4.86 -4.61
CA VAL A 67 7.90 3.57 -5.11
C VAL A 67 8.12 3.36 -6.60
N SER A 68 8.99 4.18 -7.21
CA SER A 68 9.31 4.10 -8.63
C SER A 68 9.82 2.70 -8.99
N ASN A 69 9.23 2.12 -10.03
CA ASN A 69 9.51 0.79 -10.57
C ASN A 69 9.27 -0.38 -9.59
N CYS A 70 8.45 -0.19 -8.54
CA CYS A 70 8.07 -1.26 -7.62
C CYS A 70 6.62 -1.75 -7.88
N PHE A 71 6.33 -3.00 -7.53
CA PHE A 71 4.97 -3.49 -7.37
C PHE A 71 4.46 -3.12 -5.98
N CYS A 72 3.41 -2.31 -5.89
CA CYS A 72 2.84 -1.90 -4.61
C CYS A 72 1.70 -2.82 -4.18
N LEU A 73 1.74 -3.29 -2.93
CA LEU A 73 0.66 -4.04 -2.28
C LEU A 73 0.07 -3.21 -1.15
N VAL A 74 -1.14 -2.69 -1.31
CA VAL A 74 -1.83 -1.95 -0.26
C VAL A 74 -2.58 -2.93 0.64
N GLU A 75 -2.10 -3.11 1.87
CA GLU A 75 -2.82 -3.87 2.90
C GLU A 75 -3.78 -2.92 3.62
N TRP A 76 -5.07 -3.05 3.29
CA TRP A 76 -6.13 -2.21 3.82
C TRP A 76 -6.85 -2.90 4.98
N SER A 77 -6.56 -2.49 6.22
CA SER A 77 -7.31 -2.93 7.40
C SER A 77 -8.54 -2.04 7.65
N SER A 78 -9.30 -2.33 8.71
CA SER A 78 -10.39 -1.47 9.18
C SER A 78 -9.92 -0.03 9.47
N GLY A 79 -10.86 0.93 9.31
CA GLY A 79 -10.69 2.34 9.64
C GLY A 79 -10.76 3.27 8.42
N PRO A 80 -9.81 3.21 7.47
CA PRO A 80 -9.80 4.04 6.28
C PRO A 80 -11.01 3.80 5.38
N GLY A 81 -11.65 4.88 4.93
CA GLY A 81 -12.69 4.83 3.90
C GLY A 81 -12.11 4.58 2.50
N ARG A 82 -12.96 4.12 1.58
CA ARG A 82 -12.59 3.80 0.19
C ARG A 82 -11.90 4.96 -0.54
N ASP A 83 -12.38 6.19 -0.35
CA ASP A 83 -11.84 7.36 -1.05
C ASP A 83 -10.38 7.65 -0.69
N LEU A 84 -9.99 7.39 0.56
CA LEU A 84 -8.58 7.52 0.97
C LEU A 84 -7.70 6.49 0.27
N ILE A 85 -8.21 5.26 0.11
CA ILE A 85 -7.50 4.18 -0.58
C ILE A 85 -7.35 4.49 -2.07
N ILE A 86 -8.39 5.02 -2.71
CA ILE A 86 -8.32 5.45 -4.11
C ILE A 86 -7.26 6.56 -4.28
N LYS A 87 -7.28 7.59 -3.43
CA LYS A 87 -6.24 8.65 -3.45
C LYS A 87 -4.84 8.11 -3.24
N LEU A 88 -4.68 7.14 -2.33
CA LEU A 88 -3.39 6.48 -2.12
C LEU A 88 -2.93 5.75 -3.39
N VAL A 89 -3.82 5.01 -4.05
CA VAL A 89 -3.51 4.32 -5.32
C VAL A 89 -3.04 5.33 -6.37
N GLU A 90 -3.74 6.45 -6.54
CA GLU A 90 -3.36 7.51 -7.47
C GLU A 90 -1.98 8.12 -7.16
N VAL A 91 -1.70 8.38 -5.88
CA VAL A 91 -0.41 8.90 -5.43
C VAL A 91 0.72 7.91 -5.69
N LEU A 92 0.50 6.60 -5.47
CA LEU A 92 1.49 5.56 -5.71
C LEU A 92 1.78 5.38 -7.20
N LEU A 93 0.76 5.38 -8.06
CA LEU A 93 0.92 5.32 -9.51
C LEU A 93 1.64 6.58 -10.05
N SER A 94 1.30 7.76 -9.50
CA SER A 94 2.00 9.01 -9.81
C SER A 94 3.46 9.02 -9.31
N GLY A 95 3.75 8.22 -8.28
CA GLY A 95 5.10 7.91 -7.81
C GLY A 95 5.83 6.84 -8.63
N GLU A 96 5.31 6.51 -9.82
CA GLU A 96 5.87 5.57 -10.79
C GLU A 96 5.90 4.10 -10.35
N ALA A 97 5.01 3.70 -9.42
CA ALA A 97 4.77 2.29 -9.18
C ALA A 97 4.34 1.57 -10.48
N LEU A 98 4.82 0.33 -10.68
CA LEU A 98 4.46 -0.49 -11.85
C LEU A 98 2.98 -0.89 -11.80
N SER A 99 2.54 -1.34 -10.63
CA SER A 99 1.15 -1.61 -10.33
C SER A 99 0.86 -1.37 -8.85
N VAL A 100 -0.42 -1.18 -8.52
CA VAL A 100 -0.90 -1.11 -7.16
C VAL A 100 -2.02 -2.14 -6.98
N THR A 101 -1.81 -3.11 -6.09
CA THR A 101 -2.82 -4.12 -5.73
C THR A 101 -3.34 -3.85 -4.34
N VAL A 102 -4.65 -3.67 -4.19
CA VAL A 102 -5.31 -3.42 -2.90
C VAL A 102 -5.86 -4.74 -2.36
N ILE A 103 -5.47 -5.11 -1.14
CA ILE A 103 -5.95 -6.29 -0.43
C ILE A 103 -6.62 -5.87 0.89
N PRO A 104 -7.94 -6.10 1.04
CA PRO A 104 -8.59 -5.92 2.33
C PRO A 104 -8.16 -7.02 3.32
N LYS A 105 -7.64 -6.65 4.49
CA LYS A 105 -7.21 -7.58 5.55
C LYS A 105 -8.32 -8.01 6.51
N PHE A 106 -9.48 -7.35 6.46
CA PHE A 106 -10.69 -7.77 7.18
C PHE A 106 -11.39 -8.97 6.50
N SER A 107 -10.70 -9.62 5.55
CA SER A 107 -11.27 -10.64 4.68
C SER A 107 -10.60 -12.00 4.90
N ASP A 108 -11.38 -13.01 5.30
CA ASP A 108 -10.96 -14.41 5.36
C ASP A 108 -11.20 -15.11 4.02
N PHE A 109 -10.20 -15.06 3.13
CA PHE A 109 -10.25 -15.69 1.81
C PHE A 109 -10.25 -17.23 1.83
N LYS A 110 -10.07 -17.87 2.99
CA LYS A 110 -10.17 -19.34 3.11
C LYS A 110 -11.61 -19.83 3.08
N ARG A 111 -12.58 -18.92 3.27
CA ARG A 111 -14.00 -19.21 3.19
C ARG A 111 -14.60 -18.37 2.05
N PRO A 112 -15.60 -18.87 1.31
CA PRO A 112 -16.39 -18.04 0.41
C PRO A 112 -17.18 -17.05 1.26
N ALA A 113 -16.52 -15.97 1.67
CA ALA A 113 -17.11 -14.93 2.49
C ALA A 113 -17.72 -13.88 1.56
N TRP A 114 -19.01 -13.67 1.73
CA TRP A 114 -19.69 -12.53 1.17
C TRP A 114 -19.49 -11.36 2.11
N VAL A 115 -19.07 -10.22 1.59
CA VAL A 115 -18.96 -8.97 2.36
C VAL A 115 -20.03 -8.02 1.88
N LYS A 116 -20.72 -7.40 2.84
CA LYS A 116 -21.68 -6.33 2.53
C LYS A 116 -20.91 -5.03 2.32
N ILE A 117 -21.01 -4.46 1.12
CA ILE A 117 -20.41 -3.17 0.74
C ILE A 117 -21.55 -2.24 0.35
N GLY A 118 -21.88 -1.29 1.23
CA GLY A 118 -23.12 -0.52 1.11
C GLY A 118 -24.35 -1.43 1.25
N ASP A 119 -25.19 -1.48 0.23
CA ASP A 119 -26.38 -2.34 0.18
C ASP A 119 -26.20 -3.65 -0.59
N GLU A 120 -25.01 -3.87 -1.17
CA GLU A 120 -24.72 -5.06 -1.99
C GLU A 120 -23.88 -6.10 -1.24
N TRP A 121 -24.19 -7.38 -1.46
CA TRP A 121 -23.32 -8.48 -1.09
C TRP A 121 -22.40 -8.82 -2.25
N ARG A 122 -21.09 -8.78 -2.02
CA ARG A 122 -20.09 -9.15 -3.04
C ARG A 122 -19.20 -10.27 -2.55
N GLN A 123 -18.75 -11.12 -3.46
CA GLN A 123 -17.74 -12.12 -3.12
C GLN A 123 -16.44 -11.43 -2.76
N GLN A 124 -15.79 -11.84 -1.67
CA GLN A 124 -14.56 -11.23 -1.17
C GLN A 124 -13.44 -11.11 -2.21
N ARG A 125 -13.35 -12.09 -3.12
CA ARG A 125 -12.36 -12.09 -4.23
C ARG A 125 -12.56 -10.92 -5.19
N GLU A 126 -13.78 -10.40 -5.31
CA GLU A 126 -14.09 -9.23 -6.14
C GLU A 126 -13.69 -7.90 -5.46
N VAL A 127 -13.14 -7.92 -4.25
CA VAL A 127 -12.67 -6.71 -3.55
C VAL A 127 -11.19 -6.48 -3.81
N ILE A 128 -10.43 -7.52 -4.18
CA ILE A 128 -9.05 -7.35 -4.64
C ILE A 128 -9.08 -6.62 -5.98
N ARG A 129 -8.33 -5.53 -6.06
CA ARG A 129 -8.23 -4.68 -7.26
C ARG A 129 -6.77 -4.36 -7.53
N THR A 130 -6.34 -4.63 -8.77
CA THR A 130 -5.03 -4.25 -9.27
C THR A 130 -5.18 -3.14 -10.28
N TYR A 131 -4.42 -2.07 -10.09
CA TYR A 131 -4.34 -0.92 -10.96
C TYR A 131 -2.96 -0.91 -11.60
N ASN A 132 -2.90 -0.90 -12.93
CA ASN A 132 -1.63 -0.92 -13.66
C ASN A 132 -1.30 0.48 -14.14
N ARG A 133 0.00 0.81 -14.19
CA ARG A 133 0.46 1.99 -14.89
C ARG A 133 0.15 1.83 -16.39
N VAL A 134 -0.57 2.78 -16.97
CA VAL A 134 -0.74 2.85 -18.42
C VAL A 134 0.49 3.55 -18.98
N VAL A 135 1.35 2.79 -19.66
CA VAL A 135 2.45 3.35 -20.44
C VAL A 135 1.84 3.83 -21.76
N ARG A 136 1.81 5.16 -21.96
CA ARG A 136 1.43 5.78 -23.23
C ARG A 136 2.68 6.07 -24.04
#